data_AF-A0AAP0R685-F1
#
_entry.id   AF-A0AAP0R685-F1
#
_cell.length_a   1.000
_cell.length_b   1.000
_cell.length_c   1.000
_cell.angle_alpha   90.00
_cell.angle_beta   90.00
_cell.angle_gamma   90.00
#
_symmetry.space_group_name_H-M   'P 1'
#
loop_
_entity.id
_entity.type
_entity.pdbx_description
1 polymer ?
#
loop_
_entity_poly.entity_id
_entity_poly.type
_entity_poly.pdbx_seq_one_letter_code
_entity_poly.pdbx_strand_id
1 'polypeptide(L)'
;MRSRPSRLVHLRFHKTIHFYVNYREAIWNVHHAGQPMPGEEQEDIVMTSTQCNVLNITCPLSGKPLTELADPVRSVECKHIYEKKAILHYIRSKNARAQCPMAGCPKILQVDKVVCDPLLCIEIDEMRSMSKQYIRPEVIEDFTELDEEECD
;
A
#
# COMPACT_ATOMS: atom_id res chain seq x y z
N MET A 1 -17.18 -24.51 -10.09
CA MET A 1 -16.85 -23.23 -10.77
C MET A 1 -16.90 -22.06 -9.79
N ARG A 2 -15.77 -21.42 -9.47
CA ARG A 2 -15.73 -20.05 -8.93
C ARG A 2 -14.51 -19.34 -9.54
N SER A 3 -14.80 -18.36 -10.39
CA SER A 3 -13.80 -17.60 -11.15
C SER A 3 -12.92 -16.72 -10.26
N ARG A 4 -11.63 -16.68 -10.61
CA ARG A 4 -10.57 -15.87 -9.99
C ARG A 4 -10.78 -14.37 -10.25
N PRO A 5 -10.74 -13.49 -9.23
CA PRO A 5 -10.70 -12.04 -9.44
C PRO A 5 -9.28 -11.45 -9.32
N SER A 6 -8.22 -12.26 -9.40
CA SER A 6 -6.84 -11.83 -9.12
C SER A 6 -6.16 -10.98 -10.22
N ARG A 7 -6.74 -10.88 -11.43
CA ARG A 7 -6.17 -10.07 -12.52
C ARG A 7 -6.59 -8.59 -12.48
N LEU A 8 -7.62 -8.24 -11.69
CA LEU A 8 -8.21 -6.89 -11.75
C LEU A 8 -7.40 -5.84 -10.98
N VAL A 9 -6.64 -6.26 -9.96
CA VAL A 9 -5.91 -5.35 -9.06
C VAL A 9 -4.59 -4.88 -9.65
N HIS A 10 -3.85 -5.75 -10.34
CA HIS A 10 -2.65 -5.37 -11.09
C HIS A 10 -2.95 -4.35 -12.20
N LEU A 11 -4.14 -4.46 -12.82
CA LEU A 11 -4.61 -3.50 -13.84
C LEU A 11 -4.88 -2.10 -13.28
N ARG A 12 -5.17 -1.94 -11.98
CA ARG A 12 -5.54 -0.64 -11.40
C ARG A 12 -4.34 0.25 -11.12
N PHE A 13 -3.19 -0.32 -10.77
CA PHE A 13 -1.94 0.43 -10.61
C PHE A 13 -1.25 0.75 -11.93
N HIS A 14 -1.20 -0.23 -12.85
CA HIS A 14 -0.66 -0.03 -14.19
C HIS A 14 -1.41 1.07 -14.97
N LYS A 15 -2.74 1.18 -14.78
CA LYS A 15 -3.55 2.22 -15.42
C LYS A 15 -3.22 3.63 -14.95
N THR A 16 -2.92 3.84 -13.67
CA THR A 16 -2.65 5.18 -13.13
C THR A 16 -1.27 5.70 -13.55
N ILE A 17 -0.27 4.82 -13.60
CA ILE A 17 1.08 5.15 -14.09
C ILE A 17 1.04 5.44 -15.59
N HIS A 18 0.41 4.56 -16.37
CA HIS A 18 0.21 4.76 -17.81
C HIS A 18 -0.62 6.01 -18.11
N PHE A 19 -1.62 6.34 -17.28
CA PHE A 19 -2.38 7.58 -17.43
C PHE A 19 -1.49 8.81 -17.25
N TYR A 20 -0.61 8.84 -16.26
CA TYR A 20 0.28 9.99 -16.02
C TYR A 20 1.35 10.14 -17.11
N VAL A 21 1.94 9.05 -17.56
CA VAL A 21 2.89 9.03 -18.68
C VAL A 21 2.21 9.51 -19.97
N ASN A 22 1.05 8.93 -20.31
CA ASN A 22 0.28 9.32 -21.49
C ASN A 22 -0.20 10.77 -21.43
N TYR A 23 -0.57 11.27 -20.25
CA TYR A 23 -0.99 12.65 -20.08
C TYR A 23 0.18 13.61 -20.30
N ARG A 24 1.37 13.30 -19.76
CA ARG A 24 2.58 14.08 -20.00
C ARG A 24 2.98 14.08 -21.47
N GLU A 25 2.92 12.92 -22.12
CA GLU A 25 3.21 12.77 -23.54
C GLU A 25 2.19 13.54 -24.40
N ALA A 26 0.90 13.45 -24.08
CA ALA A 26 -0.15 14.19 -24.77
C ALA A 26 0.04 15.71 -24.65
N ILE A 27 0.43 16.22 -23.48
CA ILE A 27 0.75 17.64 -23.29
C ILE A 27 2.00 18.04 -24.07
N TRP A 28 3.05 17.21 -24.02
CA TRP A 28 4.30 17.46 -24.74
C TRP A 28 4.07 17.53 -26.26
N ASN A 29 3.25 16.61 -26.78
CA ASN A 29 2.89 16.52 -28.20
C ASN A 29 2.15 17.74 -28.74
N VAL A 30 1.52 18.57 -27.89
CA VAL A 30 0.87 19.82 -28.35
C VAL A 30 1.88 20.79 -28.96
N HIS A 31 3.12 20.78 -28.47
CA HIS A 31 4.15 21.73 -28.88
C HIS A 31 5.40 21.08 -29.51
N HIS A 32 5.56 19.76 -29.41
CA HIS A 32 6.75 19.02 -29.83
C HIS A 32 6.41 17.72 -30.60
N ALA A 33 5.32 17.74 -31.39
CA ALA A 33 4.85 16.58 -32.14
C ALA A 33 5.97 15.94 -33.00
N GLY A 34 6.22 14.65 -32.80
CA GLY A 34 7.23 13.88 -33.54
C GLY A 34 8.65 13.95 -32.97
N GLN A 35 8.87 14.68 -31.87
CA GLN A 35 10.11 14.61 -31.10
C GLN A 35 9.85 13.79 -29.83
N PRO A 36 10.68 12.76 -29.55
CA PRO A 36 10.57 12.03 -28.29
C PRO A 36 10.77 13.00 -27.13
N MET A 37 10.08 12.76 -26.01
CA MET A 37 10.24 13.61 -24.85
C MET A 37 11.69 13.50 -24.35
N PRO A 38 12.40 14.62 -24.10
CA PRO A 38 13.76 14.55 -23.60
C PRO A 38 13.77 13.84 -22.24
N GLY A 39 14.54 12.74 -22.14
CA GLY A 39 14.67 11.91 -20.93
C GLY A 39 14.19 10.46 -21.05
N GLU A 40 13.72 10.02 -22.22
CA GLU A 40 13.18 8.66 -22.42
C GLU A 40 14.20 7.51 -22.33
N GLU A 41 15.52 7.79 -22.28
CA GLU A 41 16.54 6.75 -22.45
C GLU A 41 17.11 6.13 -21.16
N GLN A 42 16.62 6.43 -19.95
CA GLN A 42 17.14 5.74 -18.75
C GLN A 42 16.34 5.84 -17.43
N GLU A 43 15.05 6.14 -17.46
CA GLU A 43 14.24 6.02 -16.24
C GLU A 43 13.34 4.78 -16.35
N ASP A 44 13.93 3.61 -16.09
CA ASP A 44 13.19 2.58 -15.34
C ASP A 44 12.79 3.26 -14.03
N ILE A 45 11.61 3.87 -13.99
CA ILE A 45 11.10 4.49 -12.78
C ILE A 45 10.87 3.36 -11.78
N VAL A 46 11.91 3.05 -11.00
CA VAL A 46 11.80 2.22 -9.81
C VAL A 46 10.95 3.04 -8.86
N MET A 47 9.65 2.75 -8.82
CA MET A 47 8.73 3.27 -7.81
C MET A 47 9.18 2.75 -6.46
N THR A 48 10.20 3.40 -5.89
CA THR A 48 10.59 3.16 -4.52
C THR A 48 9.49 3.76 -3.68
N SER A 49 8.68 2.88 -3.08
CA SER A 49 7.61 3.18 -2.14
C SER A 49 6.32 3.69 -2.80
N THR A 50 5.38 2.77 -3.01
CA THR A 50 4.00 3.05 -2.62
C THR A 50 4.05 3.59 -1.20
N GLN A 51 4.02 4.91 -1.01
CA GLN A 51 3.84 5.51 0.31
C GLN A 51 2.41 5.20 0.75
N CYS A 52 2.18 3.95 1.20
CA CYS A 52 0.98 3.61 1.92
C CYS A 52 0.93 4.54 3.12
N ASN A 53 -0.08 5.39 3.21
CA ASN A 53 -0.20 6.40 4.26
C ASN A 53 -0.72 5.77 5.57
N VAL A 54 -0.30 4.52 5.79
CA VAL A 54 -0.70 3.58 6.83
C VAL A 54 0.23 3.82 8.02
N LEU A 55 -0.33 4.34 9.11
CA LEU A 55 0.44 4.71 10.30
C LEU A 55 0.67 3.55 11.28
N ASN A 56 0.04 2.40 11.03
CA ASN A 56 0.17 1.21 11.88
C ASN A 56 0.10 -0.07 11.05
N ILE A 57 0.88 -1.08 11.43
CA ILE A 57 0.93 -2.39 10.74
C ILE A 57 0.07 -3.46 11.41
N THR A 58 -0.29 -3.24 12.67
CA THR A 58 -1.14 -4.13 13.49
C THR A 58 -2.27 -3.32 14.11
N CYS A 59 -3.40 -3.99 14.36
CA CYS A 59 -4.48 -3.39 15.11
C CYS A 59 -4.10 -3.35 16.60
N PRO A 60 -4.07 -2.17 17.25
CA PRO A 60 -3.72 -2.06 18.67
C PRO A 60 -4.74 -2.68 19.64
N LEU A 61 -5.94 -3.06 19.15
CA LEU A 61 -6.98 -3.68 19.98
C LEU A 61 -7.06 -5.19 19.81
N SER A 62 -6.99 -5.69 18.57
CA SER A 62 -7.07 -7.13 18.29
C SER A 62 -5.72 -7.81 18.13
N GLY A 63 -4.62 -7.06 18.04
CA GLY A 63 -3.27 -7.58 17.83
C GLY A 63 -3.00 -8.16 16.43
N LYS A 64 -4.04 -8.30 15.60
CA LYS A 64 -3.93 -8.84 14.25
C LYS A 64 -3.18 -7.88 13.32
N PRO A 65 -2.39 -8.38 12.37
CA PRO A 65 -1.85 -7.54 11.31
C PRO A 65 -2.98 -6.98 10.44
N LEU A 66 -2.79 -5.80 9.85
CA LEU A 66 -3.81 -5.17 9.01
C LEU A 66 -4.24 -6.05 7.84
N THR A 67 -3.31 -6.83 7.30
CA THR A 67 -3.53 -7.79 6.23
C THR A 67 -4.49 -8.92 6.62
N GLU A 68 -4.73 -9.19 7.91
CA GLU A 68 -5.65 -10.22 8.39
C GLU A 68 -6.98 -9.66 8.92
N LEU A 69 -7.17 -8.35 8.86
CA LEU A 69 -8.43 -7.74 9.27
C LEU A 69 -9.55 -8.07 8.29
N ALA A 70 -10.68 -8.53 8.83
CA ALA A 70 -11.90 -8.79 8.05
C ALA A 70 -12.59 -7.47 7.65
N ASP A 71 -12.77 -6.58 8.62
CA ASP A 71 -13.42 -5.28 8.44
C ASP A 71 -12.49 -4.15 8.95
N PRO A 72 -11.51 -3.69 8.16
CA PRO A 72 -10.63 -2.60 8.55
C PRO A 72 -11.37 -1.26 8.52
N VAL A 73 -11.17 -0.46 9.56
CA VAL A 73 -11.71 0.91 9.66
C VAL A 73 -10.61 1.86 10.12
N ARG A 74 -10.66 3.10 9.64
CA ARG A 74 -9.69 4.15 9.92
C ARG A 74 -10.35 5.32 10.63
N SER A 75 -9.68 5.85 11.65
CA SER A 75 -10.11 7.11 12.28
C SER A 75 -9.79 8.28 11.36
N VAL A 76 -10.75 9.16 11.11
CA VAL A 76 -10.56 10.39 10.32
C VAL A 76 -9.60 11.36 11.03
N GLU A 77 -9.55 11.35 12.36
CA GLU A 77 -8.77 12.32 13.13
C GLU A 77 -7.29 11.96 13.27
N CYS A 78 -6.96 10.68 13.38
CA CYS A 78 -5.60 10.21 13.63
C CYS A 78 -5.08 9.20 12.60
N LYS A 79 -5.89 8.84 11.59
CA LYS A 79 -5.56 7.91 10.50
C LYS A 79 -5.14 6.48 10.91
N HIS A 80 -5.18 6.14 12.20
CA HIS A 80 -4.92 4.79 12.67
C HIS A 80 -6.05 3.83 12.29
N ILE A 81 -5.66 2.58 12.02
CA ILE A 81 -6.51 1.53 11.47
C ILE A 81 -6.82 0.49 12.54
N TYR A 82 -8.07 0.04 12.59
CA TYR A 82 -8.57 -0.90 13.58
C TYR A 82 -9.51 -1.94 12.97
N GLU A 83 -9.74 -3.02 13.71
CA GLU A 83 -10.83 -3.96 13.43
C GLU A 83 -12.17 -3.34 13.85
N LYS A 84 -13.14 -3.27 12.94
CA LYS A 84 -14.44 -2.61 13.16
C LYS A 84 -15.15 -3.07 14.43
N LYS A 85 -15.22 -4.37 14.68
CA LYS A 85 -15.90 -4.92 15.87
C LYS A 85 -15.18 -4.53 17.16
N ALA A 86 -13.85 -4.59 17.15
CA ALA A 86 -13.03 -4.29 18.33
C ALA A 86 -13.09 -2.80 18.70
N ILE A 87 -12.97 -1.90 17.70
CA ILE A 87 -12.98 -0.45 17.96
C ILE A 87 -14.35 0.05 18.39
N LEU A 88 -15.43 -0.48 17.81
CA LEU A 88 -16.79 -0.11 18.23
C LEU A 88 -17.08 -0.58 19.65
N HIS A 89 -16.62 -1.77 20.03
CA HIS A 89 -16.72 -2.25 21.40
C HIS A 89 -15.89 -1.39 22.37
N TYR A 90 -14.66 -1.02 21.98
CA TYR A 90 -13.79 -0.16 22.77
C TYR A 90 -14.38 1.24 23.02
N ILE A 91 -14.93 1.87 21.99
CA ILE A 91 -15.57 3.19 22.13
C ILE A 91 -16.79 3.09 23.06
N ARG A 92 -17.58 2.02 22.94
CA ARG A 92 -18.74 1.79 23.82
C ARG A 92 -18.32 1.53 25.28
N SER A 93 -17.24 0.80 25.53
CA SER A 93 -16.80 0.49 26.90
C SER A 93 -16.18 1.69 27.62
N LYS A 94 -15.56 2.63 26.88
CA LYS A 94 -14.92 3.84 27.42
C LYS A 94 -15.83 5.09 27.36
N ASN A 95 -17.06 4.98 26.86
CA ASN A 95 -17.99 6.09 26.63
C ASN A 95 -17.34 7.23 25.80
N ALA A 96 -17.82 8.47 25.94
CA ALA A 96 -17.32 9.67 25.24
C ALA A 96 -15.85 10.06 25.55
N ARG A 97 -15.11 9.22 26.29
CA ARG A 97 -13.69 9.42 26.65
C ARG A 97 -12.77 8.36 26.06
N ALA A 98 -13.20 7.67 25.01
CA ALA A 98 -12.40 6.67 24.32
C ALA A 98 -11.21 7.31 23.59
N GLN A 99 -10.03 7.36 24.23
CA GLN A 99 -8.81 7.82 23.56
C GLN A 99 -8.30 6.78 22.56
N CYS A 100 -7.57 7.24 21.56
CA CYS A 100 -6.90 6.38 20.60
C CYS A 100 -5.98 5.37 21.35
N PRO A 101 -6.12 4.06 21.12
CA PRO A 101 -5.31 3.04 21.80
C PRO A 101 -3.86 2.96 21.27
N MET A 102 -3.50 3.75 20.26
CA MET A 102 -2.10 3.87 19.81
C MET A 102 -1.30 4.67 20.82
N ALA A 103 -0.13 4.14 21.18
CA ALA A 103 0.79 4.80 22.10
C ALA A 103 1.12 6.23 21.63
N GLY A 104 0.95 7.21 22.51
CA GLY A 104 1.27 8.61 22.23
C GLY A 104 0.24 9.38 21.40
N CYS A 105 -0.90 8.79 21.04
CA CYS A 105 -1.95 9.51 20.29
C CYS A 105 -3.00 10.13 21.24
N PRO A 106 -3.12 11.47 21.32
CA PRO A 106 -4.04 12.13 22.26
C PRO A 106 -5.49 12.24 21.76
N LYS A 107 -5.79 11.74 20.55
CA LYS A 107 -7.10 11.92 19.91
C LYS A 107 -8.19 11.08 20.57
N ILE A 108 -9.41 11.61 20.65
CA ILE A 108 -10.58 10.93 21.20
C ILE A 108 -11.41 10.37 20.05
N LEU A 109 -11.64 9.07 20.07
CA LEU A 109 -12.36 8.37 19.02
C LEU A 109 -13.86 8.54 19.18
N GLN A 110 -14.52 8.81 18.06
CA GLN A 110 -15.97 8.86 17.94
C GLN A 110 -16.45 7.86 16.89
N VAL A 111 -17.63 7.28 17.11
CA VAL A 111 -18.18 6.21 16.24
C VAL A 111 -18.39 6.70 14.81
N ASP A 112 -18.85 7.94 14.64
CA ASP A 112 -19.07 8.59 13.35
C ASP A 112 -17.77 8.98 12.62
N LYS A 113 -16.65 9.03 13.34
CA LYS A 113 -15.32 9.37 12.81
C LYS A 113 -14.45 8.15 12.52
N VAL A 114 -14.96 6.94 12.70
CA VAL A 114 -14.27 5.69 12.36
C VAL A 114 -14.95 5.07 11.16
N VAL A 115 -14.30 5.19 10.00
CA VAL A 115 -14.88 4.87 8.69
C VAL A 115 -14.03 3.88 7.91
N CYS A 116 -14.68 3.06 7.08
CA CYS A 116 -13.99 2.25 6.08
C CYS A 116 -14.03 3.03 4.76
N ASP A 117 -12.98 3.77 4.45
CA ASP A 117 -12.88 4.49 3.18
C ASP A 117 -12.39 3.56 2.06
N PRO A 118 -12.73 3.83 0.78
CA PRO A 118 -12.34 2.96 -0.33
C PRO A 118 -10.82 2.83 -0.53
N LEU A 119 -10.04 3.85 -0.16
CA LEU A 119 -8.59 3.86 -0.28
C LEU A 119 -7.94 2.91 0.73
N LEU A 120 -8.45 2.83 1.95
CA LEU A 120 -7.96 1.93 3.00
C LEU A 120 -7.95 0.47 2.54
N CYS A 121 -9.02 0.04 1.88
CA CYS A 121 -9.12 -1.33 1.36
C CYS A 121 -8.07 -1.60 0.27
N ILE A 122 -7.80 -0.61 -0.57
CA ILE A 122 -6.80 -0.67 -1.64
C ILE A 122 -5.39 -0.77 -1.02
N GLU A 123 -5.06 0.11 -0.07
CA GLU A 123 -3.78 0.12 0.65
C GLU A 123 -3.52 -1.24 1.34
N ILE A 124 -4.52 -1.81 2.02
CA ILE A 124 -4.38 -3.12 2.68
C ILE A 124 -4.23 -4.26 1.67
N ASP A 125 -4.91 -4.22 0.54
CA ASP A 125 -4.80 -5.24 -0.51
C ASP A 125 -3.44 -5.22 -1.21
N GLU A 126 -2.88 -4.04 -1.41
CA GLU A 126 -1.51 -3.85 -1.88
C GLU A 126 -0.50 -4.43 -0.90
N MET A 127 -0.64 -4.12 0.40
CA MET A 127 0.19 -4.71 1.45
C MET A 127 0.13 -6.25 1.42
N ARG A 128 -1.07 -6.84 1.26
CA ARG A 128 -1.24 -8.30 1.13
C ARG A 128 -0.52 -8.87 -0.09
N SER A 129 -0.49 -8.13 -1.18
CA SER A 129 0.13 -8.54 -2.44
C SER A 129 1.66 -8.51 -2.35
N MET A 130 2.22 -7.46 -1.73
CA MET A 130 3.65 -7.33 -1.49
C MET A 130 4.19 -8.38 -0.52
N SER A 131 3.48 -8.67 0.58
CA SER A 131 3.89 -9.72 1.53
C SER A 131 3.99 -11.10 0.86
N LYS A 132 3.16 -11.38 -0.15
CA LYS A 132 3.23 -12.64 -0.92
C LYS A 132 4.41 -12.68 -1.89
N GLN A 133 4.87 -11.53 -2.39
CA GLN A 133 6.03 -11.46 -3.27
C GLN A 133 7.34 -11.70 -2.50
N TYR A 134 7.45 -11.16 -1.29
CA TYR A 134 8.64 -11.38 -0.43
C TYR A 134 8.78 -12.84 0.06
N ILE A 135 7.68 -13.59 0.19
CA ILE A 135 7.70 -14.98 0.66
C ILE A 135 8.01 -15.99 -0.46
N ARG A 136 8.15 -15.58 -1.72
CA ARG A 136 8.70 -16.48 -2.76
C ARG A 136 10.21 -16.57 -2.58
N PRO A 137 10.80 -17.70 -2.14
CA PRO A 137 12.25 -17.86 -1.98
C PRO A 137 12.98 -18.06 -3.31
N GLU A 138 12.37 -17.64 -4.43
CA GLU A 138 12.89 -17.94 -5.75
C GLU A 138 13.93 -16.88 -6.14
N VAL A 139 15.18 -17.30 -6.02
CA VAL A 139 16.38 -16.87 -6.76
C VAL A 139 17.01 -15.54 -6.31
N ILE A 140 17.80 -15.58 -5.23
CA ILE A 140 19.01 -14.77 -5.15
C ILE A 140 20.14 -15.70 -5.59
N GLU A 141 20.47 -15.68 -6.88
CA GLU A 141 21.66 -16.35 -7.40
C GLU A 141 22.89 -15.53 -6.99
N ASP A 142 23.74 -16.15 -6.17
CA ASP A 142 25.02 -15.61 -5.73
C ASP A 142 26.04 -15.78 -6.85
N PHE A 143 26.30 -14.70 -7.61
CA PHE A 143 27.27 -14.68 -8.72
C PHE A 143 28.69 -14.30 -8.26
N THR A 144 29.08 -14.60 -7.01
CA THR A 144 30.41 -14.26 -6.49
C THR A 144 31.50 -15.30 -6.76
N GLU A 145 31.28 -16.27 -7.66
CA GLU A 145 32.38 -17.11 -8.17
C GLU A 145 33.32 -16.28 -9.04
N LEU A 146 34.44 -15.85 -8.46
CA LEU A 146 35.58 -15.32 -9.19
C LEU A 146 36.31 -16.51 -9.82
N ASP A 147 36.29 -16.61 -11.15
CA ASP A 147 37.14 -17.55 -11.87
C ASP A 147 38.60 -17.22 -11.54
N GLU A 148 39.23 -18.09 -10.73
CA GLU A 148 40.67 -18.12 -10.56
C GLU A 148 41.29 -18.59 -11.88
N GLU A 149 41.49 -17.68 -12.83
CA GLU A 149 42.36 -17.97 -13.97
C GLU A 149 43.81 -18.08 -13.49
N GLU A 150 44.25 -19.33 -13.46
CA GLU A 150 45.61 -19.83 -13.32
C GLU A 150 46.57 -19.09 -14.28
N CYS A 151 47.39 -18.17 -13.75
CA CYS A 151 48.54 -17.61 -14.47
C CYS A 151 49.69 -18.62 -14.45
N ASP A 152 49.90 -19.29 -15.58
CA ASP A 152 51.18 -19.90 -16.00
C ASP A 152 52.26 -18.82 -16.24
#